data_AF-A0A4R8WAG3-F1
#
_entry.id   AF-A0A4R8WAG3-F1
#
_cell.length_a   1.000
_cell.length_b   1.000
_cell.length_c   1.000
_cell.angle_alpha   90.00
_cell.angle_beta   90.00
_cell.angle_gamma   90.00
#
_symmetry.space_group_name_H-M   'P 1'
#
loop_
_entity.id
_entity.type
_entity.pdbx_description
1 polymer ?
#
loop_
_entity_poly.entity_id
_entity_poly.type
_entity_poly.pdbx_seq_one_letter_code
_entity_poly.pdbx_strand_id
1 'polypeptide(L)'
;MGRRWWNGIAVLGLLGAVSTTLTGCIVACPAIGYINTSPTLFEFTGPLPIGAKVSACYGDACDPAVVQANDDGIWEVPQEVPYLADASPIGGTRLRVVVESGEQNIIDNVFDIPMSVERTGFLWQCPGPVHFERLRISIAD
;
A
#
# COMPACT_ATOMS: atom_id res chain seq x y z
N MET A 1 -42.98 76.35 -35.60
CA MET A 1 -42.71 75.28 -36.59
C MET A 1 -41.29 74.77 -36.42
N GLY A 2 -41.10 73.45 -36.29
CA GLY A 2 -39.79 72.79 -36.42
C GLY A 2 -39.16 72.27 -35.12
N ARG A 3 -39.52 71.06 -34.71
CA ARG A 3 -38.59 69.96 -34.44
C ARG A 3 -39.40 68.68 -34.13
N ARG A 4 -39.27 67.72 -35.06
CA ARG A 4 -39.87 66.38 -35.06
C ARG A 4 -39.01 65.44 -34.19
N TRP A 5 -39.72 64.61 -33.41
CA TRP A 5 -39.56 63.14 -33.28
C TRP A 5 -38.37 62.61 -32.46
N TRP A 6 -38.65 61.96 -31.32
CA TRP A 6 -38.83 60.49 -31.13
C TRP A 6 -37.48 59.76 -31.27
N ASN A 7 -36.93 59.07 -30.27
CA ASN A 7 -37.39 57.88 -29.55
C ASN A 7 -36.52 57.76 -28.28
N GLY A 8 -36.85 57.10 -27.17
CA GLY A 8 -37.89 56.15 -26.81
C GLY A 8 -37.40 55.50 -25.51
N ILE A 9 -38.24 55.48 -24.47
CA ILE A 9 -37.98 54.80 -23.19
C ILE A 9 -38.42 53.34 -23.36
N ALA A 10 -37.54 52.39 -23.06
CA ALA A 10 -37.86 51.00 -22.74
C ALA A 10 -36.81 50.54 -21.69
N VAL A 11 -37.11 50.49 -20.40
CA VAL A 11 -37.91 49.48 -19.64
C VAL A 11 -37.18 48.15 -19.50
N LEU A 12 -36.82 47.86 -18.24
CA LEU A 12 -36.58 46.58 -17.57
C LEU A 12 -35.49 45.61 -18.10
N GLY A 13 -34.56 45.28 -17.21
CA GLY A 13 -33.64 44.15 -17.38
C GLY A 13 -32.98 43.70 -16.06
N LEU A 14 -33.79 43.07 -15.20
CA LEU A 14 -33.46 42.03 -14.22
C LEU A 14 -32.15 42.07 -13.41
N LEU A 15 -32.34 42.11 -12.08
CA LEU A 15 -31.60 41.30 -11.11
C LEU A 15 -31.43 39.86 -11.63
N GLY A 16 -30.21 39.50 -12.02
CA GLY A 16 -29.79 38.13 -12.32
C GLY A 16 -28.66 37.75 -11.39
N ALA A 17 -29.01 37.01 -10.34
CA ALA A 17 -28.13 36.56 -9.29
C ALA A 17 -26.93 35.74 -9.82
N VAL A 18 -25.84 35.83 -9.06
CA VAL A 18 -24.70 34.92 -9.00
C VAL A 18 -25.04 33.54 -9.54
N SER A 19 -24.42 33.18 -10.66
CA SER A 19 -24.33 31.79 -11.11
C SER A 19 -22.86 31.49 -11.36
N THR A 20 -22.06 31.50 -10.29
CA THR A 20 -20.83 30.72 -10.26
C THR A 20 -21.26 29.26 -10.31
N THR A 21 -21.46 28.72 -11.51
CA THR A 21 -21.53 27.27 -11.69
C THR A 21 -20.12 26.76 -11.40
N LEU A 22 -19.81 26.52 -10.12
CA LEU A 22 -18.79 25.56 -9.75
C LEU A 22 -19.29 24.23 -10.31
N THR A 23 -18.89 23.92 -11.54
CA THR A 23 -18.77 22.54 -11.99
C THR A 23 -17.77 21.91 -11.02
N GLY A 24 -18.29 21.33 -9.94
CA GLY A 24 -17.53 20.46 -9.08
C GLY A 24 -16.97 19.36 -9.98
N CYS A 25 -15.70 19.45 -10.32
CA CYS A 25 -14.96 18.31 -10.84
C CYS A 25 -15.00 17.27 -9.72
N ILE A 26 -16.01 16.41 -9.76
CA ILE A 26 -16.05 15.21 -8.95
C ILE A 26 -14.86 14.39 -9.43
N VAL A 27 -13.78 14.40 -8.65
CA VAL A 27 -12.62 13.58 -9.02
C VAL A 27 -13.03 12.13 -8.84
N ALA A 28 -13.35 11.47 -9.95
CA ALA A 28 -13.51 10.03 -9.98
C ALA A 28 -12.11 9.39 -10.07
N CYS A 29 -11.78 8.52 -9.11
CA CYS A 29 -10.59 7.70 -9.19
C CYS A 29 -10.84 6.51 -10.12
N PRO A 30 -9.85 6.09 -10.92
CA PRO A 30 -10.00 4.91 -11.75
C PRO A 30 -10.20 3.67 -10.87
N ALA A 31 -11.09 2.76 -11.29
CA ALA A 31 -11.31 1.48 -10.61
C ALA A 31 -10.22 0.46 -10.99
N ILE A 32 -8.97 0.79 -10.70
CA ILE A 32 -7.80 -0.08 -10.93
C ILE A 32 -7.44 -0.74 -9.59
N GLY A 33 -7.35 -2.07 -9.60
CA GLY A 33 -6.76 -2.82 -8.49
C GLY A 33 -5.26 -2.93 -8.66
N TYR A 34 -4.52 -2.73 -7.57
CA TYR A 34 -3.07 -2.94 -7.52
C TYR A 34 -2.77 -4.20 -6.73
N ILE A 35 -1.89 -5.05 -7.28
CA ILE A 35 -1.36 -6.23 -6.60
C ILE A 35 0.15 -6.02 -6.49
N ASN A 36 0.69 -6.20 -5.28
CA ASN A 36 2.12 -6.18 -5.06
C ASN A 36 2.66 -7.62 -4.98
N THR A 37 3.53 -7.97 -5.93
CA THR A 37 4.19 -9.29 -6.00
C THR A 37 5.67 -9.20 -5.66
N SER A 38 6.14 -8.08 -5.12
CA SER A 38 7.52 -7.90 -4.67
C SER A 38 7.80 -8.81 -3.46
N PRO A 39 9.05 -9.26 -3.29
CA PRO A 39 9.46 -9.98 -2.08
C PRO A 39 9.21 -9.14 -0.83
N THR A 40 8.83 -9.81 0.26
CA THR A 40 8.78 -9.17 1.58
C THR A 40 10.17 -9.13 2.17
N LEU A 41 10.57 -7.95 2.65
CA LEU A 41 11.87 -7.74 3.26
C LEU A 41 11.71 -7.66 4.77
N PHE A 42 12.52 -8.39 5.52
CA PHE A 42 12.59 -8.25 6.97
C PHE A 42 14.02 -8.25 7.51
N GLU A 43 14.19 -7.63 8.68
CA GLU A 43 15.46 -7.58 9.40
C GLU A 43 15.21 -7.81 10.89
N PHE A 44 16.19 -8.42 11.58
CA PHE A 44 16.12 -8.58 13.02
C PHE A 44 16.72 -7.37 13.73
N THR A 45 16.00 -6.85 14.72
CA THR A 45 16.52 -5.85 15.65
C THR A 45 17.11 -6.60 16.85
N GLY A 46 18.36 -7.04 16.70
CA GLY A 46 19.10 -7.85 17.67
C GLY A 46 19.98 -8.91 16.98
N PRO A 47 21.05 -9.39 17.63
CA PRO A 47 21.88 -10.46 17.08
C PRO A 47 21.14 -11.81 17.16
N LEU A 48 21.12 -12.56 16.06
CA LEU A 48 20.72 -13.96 16.08
C LEU A 48 21.81 -14.83 16.75
N PRO A 49 21.44 -15.88 17.49
CA PRO A 49 22.40 -16.87 17.96
C PRO A 49 23.18 -17.51 16.81
N ILE A 50 24.44 -17.87 17.08
CA ILE A 50 25.31 -18.51 16.09
C ILE A 50 24.67 -19.84 15.66
N GLY A 51 24.53 -20.03 14.35
CA GLY A 51 23.93 -21.23 13.77
C GLY A 51 22.39 -21.24 13.82
N ALA A 52 21.74 -20.12 14.13
CA ALA A 52 20.30 -20.00 14.02
C ALA A 52 19.85 -20.19 12.56
N LYS A 53 18.76 -20.92 12.37
CA LYS A 53 18.12 -21.18 11.09
C LYS A 53 16.84 -20.36 11.02
N VAL A 54 16.72 -19.55 9.98
CA VAL A 54 15.55 -18.70 9.73
C VAL A 54 14.73 -19.33 8.63
N SER A 55 13.43 -19.48 8.88
CA SER A 55 12.45 -19.97 7.91
C SER A 55 11.25 -19.04 7.89
N ALA A 56 10.58 -18.92 6.75
CA ALA A 56 9.41 -18.06 6.61
C ALA A 56 8.37 -18.67 5.67
N CYS A 57 7.12 -18.21 5.78
CA CYS A 57 6.06 -18.49 4.82
C CYS A 57 4.94 -17.46 4.94
N TYR A 58 4.15 -17.29 3.88
CA TYR A 58 3.04 -16.36 3.86
C TYR A 58 1.75 -17.00 4.40
N GLY A 59 1.13 -16.33 5.38
CA GLY A 59 -0.07 -16.78 6.07
C GLY A 59 0.18 -17.35 7.47
N ASP A 60 -0.90 -17.69 8.19
CA ASP A 60 -0.81 -18.13 9.59
C ASP A 60 -0.48 -19.60 9.75
N ALA A 61 -0.97 -20.42 8.81
CA ALA A 61 -0.94 -21.88 8.86
C ALA A 61 -0.26 -22.44 7.61
N CYS A 62 0.95 -21.95 7.34
CA CYS A 62 1.81 -22.40 6.26
C CYS A 62 3.01 -23.19 6.78
N ASP A 63 3.64 -23.97 5.90
CA ASP A 63 4.87 -24.70 6.16
C ASP A 63 6.08 -23.78 5.87
N PRO A 64 6.87 -23.38 6.88
CA PRO A 64 7.98 -22.46 6.70
C PRO A 64 9.13 -23.07 5.90
N ALA A 65 9.61 -22.34 4.89
CA ALA A 65 10.79 -22.71 4.13
C ALA A 65 12.00 -21.87 4.55
N VAL A 66 13.20 -22.45 4.46
CA VAL A 66 14.44 -21.80 4.89
C VAL A 66 14.73 -20.58 4.02
N VAL A 67 14.96 -19.43 4.65
CA VAL A 67 15.36 -18.19 3.98
C VAL A 67 16.74 -17.74 4.45
N GLN A 68 17.57 -17.28 3.52
CA GLN A 68 18.89 -16.77 3.81
C GLN A 68 18.90 -15.24 3.81
N ALA A 69 19.72 -14.65 4.68
CA ALA A 69 20.01 -13.23 4.60
C ALA A 69 20.88 -12.94 3.38
N ASN A 70 20.66 -11.78 2.76
CA ASN A 70 21.60 -11.21 1.81
C ASN A 70 22.84 -10.62 2.52
N ASP A 71 23.78 -10.08 1.73
CA ASP A 71 25.03 -9.51 2.25
C ASP A 71 24.82 -8.32 3.21
N ASP A 72 23.66 -7.66 3.15
CA ASP A 72 23.28 -6.55 4.01
C ASP A 72 22.58 -7.01 5.31
N GLY A 73 22.45 -8.33 5.52
CA GLY A 73 21.73 -8.88 6.67
C GLY A 73 20.21 -8.71 6.59
N ILE A 74 19.67 -8.62 5.37
CA ILE A 74 18.22 -8.52 5.11
C ILE A 74 17.73 -9.86 4.58
N TRP A 75 16.61 -10.34 5.10
CA TRP A 75 15.94 -11.54 4.61
C TRP A 75 14.89 -11.14 3.60
N GLU A 76 14.94 -11.76 2.43
CA GLU A 76 14.01 -11.53 1.34
C GLU A 76 13.17 -12.80 1.13
N VAL A 77 11.85 -12.67 1.23
CA VAL A 77 10.93 -13.80 1.06
C VAL A 77 10.16 -13.64 -0.25
N PRO A 78 10.48 -14.45 -1.28
CA PRO A 78 9.76 -14.43 -2.55
C PRO A 78 8.28 -14.81 -2.40
N GLN A 79 7.39 -14.16 -3.15
CA GLN A 79 5.96 -14.50 -3.18
C GLN A 79 5.65 -15.63 -4.16
N GLU A 80 6.36 -16.75 -4.02
CA GLU A 80 6.23 -17.95 -4.84
C GLU A 80 6.48 -19.19 -3.99
N VAL A 81 6.24 -20.37 -4.56
CA VAL A 81 6.58 -21.65 -3.90
C VAL A 81 8.08 -21.69 -3.59
N PRO A 82 8.50 -22.13 -2.39
CA PRO A 82 7.69 -22.77 -1.35
C PRO A 82 7.06 -21.82 -0.31
N TYR A 83 7.30 -20.51 -0.38
CA TYR A 83 6.93 -19.56 0.67
C TYR A 83 5.47 -19.12 0.60
N LEU A 84 4.91 -19.04 -0.61
CA LEU A 84 3.51 -18.71 -0.87
C LEU A 84 2.82 -19.90 -1.55
N ALA A 85 1.64 -20.26 -1.06
CA ALA A 85 0.84 -21.30 -1.71
C ALA A 85 0.40 -20.84 -3.12
N ASP A 86 0.51 -21.74 -4.10
CA ASP A 86 0.19 -21.48 -5.53
C ASP A 86 -1.19 -20.86 -5.78
N ALA A 87 -2.13 -21.02 -4.85
CA ALA A 87 -3.51 -20.60 -4.99
C ALA A 87 -3.82 -19.20 -4.41
N SER A 88 -2.82 -18.38 -4.02
CA SER A 88 -3.08 -17.03 -3.49
C SER A 88 -3.09 -15.96 -4.61
N PRO A 89 -4.26 -15.48 -5.07
CA PRO A 89 -4.34 -14.49 -6.15
C PRO A 89 -3.95 -13.06 -5.74
N ILE A 90 -3.81 -12.80 -4.45
CA ILE A 90 -3.69 -11.45 -3.86
C ILE A 90 -2.32 -11.19 -3.20
N GLY A 91 -1.38 -12.12 -3.32
CA GLY A 91 -0.13 -12.07 -2.57
C GLY A 91 -0.35 -12.33 -1.07
N GLY A 92 0.73 -12.44 -0.32
CA GLY A 92 0.66 -12.65 1.13
C GLY A 92 0.73 -11.31 1.87
N THR A 93 -0.25 -11.03 2.74
CA THR A 93 -0.27 -9.81 3.58
C THR A 93 0.29 -10.03 4.99
N ARG A 94 0.52 -11.29 5.35
CA ARG A 94 1.05 -11.73 6.64
C ARG A 94 2.16 -12.73 6.41
N LEU A 95 3.21 -12.62 7.22
CA LEU A 95 4.40 -13.46 7.13
C LEU A 95 4.60 -14.17 8.46
N ARG A 96 4.56 -15.50 8.45
CA ARG A 96 5.05 -16.31 9.55
C ARG A 96 6.56 -16.43 9.45
N VAL A 97 7.26 -16.11 10.53
CA VAL A 97 8.72 -16.24 10.62
C VAL A 97 9.05 -17.16 11.79
N VAL A 98 9.89 -18.14 11.50
CA VAL A 98 10.39 -19.11 12.47
C VAL A 98 11.90 -19.01 12.55
N VAL A 99 12.43 -18.85 13.76
CA VAL A 99 13.85 -18.83 14.05
C VAL A 99 14.16 -19.97 15.01
N GLU A 100 14.96 -20.92 14.55
CA GLU A 100 15.35 -22.11 15.29
C GLU A 100 16.83 -21.99 15.68
N SER A 101 17.19 -22.32 16.93
CA SER A 101 18.59 -22.51 17.33
C SER A 101 18.70 -23.82 18.10
N GLY A 102 19.40 -24.81 17.51
CA GLY A 102 19.40 -26.17 18.01
C GLY A 102 17.99 -26.77 17.97
N GLU A 103 17.48 -27.19 19.13
CA GLU A 103 16.14 -27.78 19.28
C GLU A 103 15.07 -26.77 19.76
N GLN A 104 15.43 -25.49 19.90
CA GLN A 104 14.55 -24.46 20.44
C GLN A 104 14.09 -23.49 19.34
N ASN A 105 12.80 -23.16 19.35
CA ASN A 105 12.23 -22.08 18.57
C ASN A 105 12.32 -20.79 19.38
N ILE A 106 13.18 -19.88 18.94
CA ILE A 106 13.36 -18.56 19.54
C ILE A 106 12.20 -17.65 19.12
N ILE A 107 11.80 -17.77 17.85
CA ILE A 107 10.67 -17.05 17.27
C ILE A 107 9.84 -18.08 16.50
N ASP A 108 8.54 -18.10 16.74
CA ASP A 108 7.54 -18.69 15.86
C ASP A 108 6.31 -17.80 15.97
N ASN A 109 6.23 -16.82 15.07
CA ASN A 109 5.18 -15.83 15.12
C ASN A 109 4.77 -15.36 13.73
N VAL A 110 3.57 -14.82 13.64
CA VAL A 110 3.01 -14.21 12.43
C VAL A 110 3.06 -12.71 12.58
N PHE A 111 3.56 -12.05 11.54
CA PHE A 111 3.68 -10.61 11.46
C PHE A 111 2.83 -10.07 10.31
N ASP A 112 2.10 -8.99 10.57
CA ASP A 112 1.47 -8.21 9.51
C ASP A 112 2.55 -7.45 8.74
N ILE A 113 2.52 -7.58 7.40
CA ILE A 113 3.51 -6.91 6.56
C ILE A 113 3.10 -5.45 6.44
N PRO A 114 3.95 -4.49 6.88
CA PRO A 114 3.64 -3.08 6.75
C PRO A 114 3.55 -2.69 5.27
N MET A 115 2.56 -1.87 4.92
CA MET A 115 2.30 -1.44 3.55
C MET A 115 2.09 0.06 3.48
N SER A 116 2.67 0.70 2.47
CA SER A 116 2.36 2.06 2.08
C SER A 116 1.58 2.09 0.77
N VAL A 117 0.75 3.11 0.59
CA VAL A 117 0.00 3.35 -0.64
C VAL A 117 0.47 4.67 -1.22
N GLU A 118 0.97 4.63 -2.44
CA GLU A 118 1.30 5.85 -3.19
C GLU A 118 -0.01 6.60 -3.50
N ARG A 119 -0.06 7.90 -3.24
CA ARG A 119 -1.23 8.71 -3.59
C ARG A 119 -1.04 9.34 -4.96
N THR A 120 -2.05 9.17 -5.82
CA THR A 120 -2.04 9.63 -7.22
C THR A 120 -3.22 10.58 -7.50
N GLY A 121 -3.28 11.12 -8.71
CA GLY A 121 -4.33 12.04 -9.15
C GLY A 121 -4.07 13.51 -8.76
N PHE A 122 -4.95 14.41 -9.23
CA PHE A 122 -4.76 15.87 -9.18
C PHE A 122 -4.39 16.52 -7.83
N LEU A 123 -4.71 16.03 -6.64
CA LEU A 123 -4.27 16.61 -5.36
C LEU A 123 -4.06 15.45 -4.37
N TRP A 124 -3.44 14.37 -4.85
CA TRP A 124 -3.20 13.15 -4.07
C TRP A 124 -4.51 12.53 -3.53
N GLN A 125 -5.59 12.67 -4.29
CA GLN A 125 -6.92 12.22 -3.87
C GLN A 125 -7.24 10.78 -4.25
N CYS A 126 -6.42 10.13 -5.07
CA CYS A 126 -6.66 8.75 -5.51
C CYS A 126 -5.64 7.77 -4.90
N PRO A 127 -6.09 6.58 -4.47
CA PRO A 127 -5.17 5.51 -4.10
C PRO A 127 -4.42 5.04 -5.34
N GLY A 128 -3.11 4.86 -5.21
CA GLY A 128 -2.22 4.34 -6.23
C GLY A 128 -1.63 2.99 -5.82
N PRO A 129 -0.46 2.65 -6.39
CA PRO A 129 0.24 1.40 -6.09
C PRO A 129 0.51 1.18 -4.60
N VAL A 130 0.45 -0.08 -4.18
CA VAL A 130 0.80 -0.52 -2.82
C VAL A 130 2.23 -1.00 -2.80
N HIS A 131 3.00 -0.63 -1.78
CA HIS A 131 4.37 -1.06 -1.55
C HIS A 131 4.50 -1.75 -0.20
N PHE A 132 5.19 -2.89 -0.16
CA PHE A 132 5.62 -3.47 1.12
C PHE A 132 6.75 -2.64 1.70
N GLU A 133 6.62 -2.35 2.99
CA GLU A 133 7.69 -1.78 3.78
C GLU A 133 8.51 -2.89 4.45
N ARG A 134 9.70 -2.52 4.91
CA ARG A 134 10.58 -3.46 5.61
C ARG A 134 10.01 -3.78 6.99
N LEU A 135 9.81 -5.07 7.26
CA LEU A 135 9.42 -5.56 8.58
C LEU A 135 10.63 -5.61 9.51
N ARG A 136 10.49 -5.09 10.74
CA ARG A 136 11.51 -5.18 11.78
C ARG A 136 11.04 -6.13 12.87
N ILE A 137 11.79 -7.20 13.08
CA ILE A 137 11.46 -8.24 14.06
C ILE A 137 12.43 -8.10 15.23
N SER A 138 11.93 -7.78 16.42
CA SER A 138 12.75 -7.76 17.63
C SER A 138 13.06 -9.17 18.08
N ILE A 139 14.34 -9.46 18.33
CA ILE A 139 14.73 -10.62 19.14
C ILE A 139 14.73 -10.14 20.58
N ALA A 140 13.79 -10.61 21.38
CA ALA A 140 13.85 -10.37 22.82
C ALA A 140 14.92 -11.29 23.42
N ASP A 141 15.83 -10.72 24.19
CA ASP A 141 16.86 -11.45 24.97
C ASP A 141 16.24 -12.37 26.04
#